data_AF-A0A091C8V8-F1
#
_entry.id   AF-A0A091C8V8-F1
#
_cell.length_a   1.000
_cell.length_b   1.000
_cell.length_c   1.000
_cell.angle_alpha   90.00
_cell.angle_beta   90.00
_cell.angle_gamma   90.00
#
_symmetry.space_group_name_H-M   'P 1'
#
loop_
_entity.id
_entity.type
_entity.pdbx_description
1 polymer ?
#
loop_
_entity_poly.entity_id
_entity_poly.type
_entity_poly.pdbx_seq_one_letter_code
_entity_poly.pdbx_strand_id
1 'polypeptide(L)'
;MPFKKMHVRPRNELVALHLDEDEDIDPNELTGKYLEPTEFKEALQDEDTIVLDARNDYEYDLGHFRGAVRPDIRTFRELPQWIRDNKEKFMDKKVVTYCTGGIRCEKFSGWLLREGVKDVGQLHGGIATYGKDPNTQGEMWDGKMYVFDERISVDINDVDKQVVGKDWFDGTPCERYVNCANPECNRQILTSEENQAKHVGGCSYECAASQDNLYVKRHGISDEEWRARLENWEEAVKV
;
A
#
# COMPACT_ATOMS: atom_id res chain seq x y z
N MET A 1 -20.68 -8.00 4.34
CA MET A 1 -19.90 -8.18 5.60
C MET A 1 -18.44 -8.24 5.19
N PRO A 2 -17.52 -7.43 5.76
CA PRO A 2 -16.14 -7.36 5.29
C PRO A 2 -15.33 -8.65 5.50
N PHE A 3 -15.73 -9.52 6.43
CA PHE A 3 -15.06 -10.79 6.71
C PHE A 3 -16.01 -11.98 6.54
N LYS A 4 -15.53 -13.06 5.90
CA LYS A 4 -16.29 -14.31 5.69
C LYS A 4 -16.50 -15.13 6.96
N LYS A 5 -15.50 -15.14 7.84
CA LYS A 5 -15.48 -15.95 9.08
C LYS A 5 -14.42 -15.43 10.05
N MET A 6 -14.54 -15.84 11.32
CA MET A 6 -13.56 -15.55 12.36
C MET A 6 -12.27 -16.36 12.15
N HIS A 7 -11.12 -15.70 12.30
CA HIS A 7 -9.80 -16.32 12.26
C HIS A 7 -8.94 -15.78 13.38
N VAL A 8 -8.40 -16.68 14.21
CA VAL A 8 -7.43 -16.34 15.27
C VAL A 8 -6.12 -17.02 14.94
N ARG A 9 -5.02 -16.27 14.96
CA ARG A 9 -3.67 -16.77 14.64
C ARG A 9 -2.71 -16.33 15.74
N PRO A 10 -2.12 -17.26 16.52
CA PRO A 10 -1.02 -16.91 17.42
C PRO A 10 0.20 -16.51 16.57
N ARG A 11 0.85 -15.42 16.96
CA ARG A 11 2.04 -14.88 16.32
C ARG A 11 2.97 -14.36 17.41
N ASN A 12 4.28 -14.47 17.19
CA ASN A 12 5.28 -13.91 18.09
C ASN A 12 5.26 -12.38 18.06
N GLU A 13 5.07 -11.82 16.87
CA GLU A 13 4.84 -10.39 16.67
C GLU A 13 3.44 -10.16 16.08
N LEU A 14 2.69 -9.22 16.66
CA LEU A 14 1.39 -8.79 16.10
C LEU A 14 1.58 -8.17 14.71
N VAL A 15 2.64 -7.39 14.56
CA VAL A 15 3.09 -6.79 13.31
C VAL A 15 4.57 -7.06 13.21
N ALA A 16 4.95 -7.87 12.23
CA ALA A 16 6.29 -8.43 12.14
C ALA A 16 7.23 -7.44 11.46
N LEU A 17 8.11 -6.81 12.24
CA LEU A 17 9.23 -6.02 11.74
C LEU A 17 10.51 -6.87 11.64
N HIS A 18 10.56 -8.03 12.33
CA HIS A 18 11.68 -8.98 12.30
C HIS A 18 13.02 -8.35 12.68
N LEU A 19 13.02 -7.50 13.72
CA LEU A 19 14.24 -7.02 14.32
C LEU A 19 14.91 -8.15 15.11
N ASP A 20 16.24 -8.19 15.12
CA ASP A 20 16.99 -9.08 16.00
C ASP A 20 16.72 -8.73 17.47
N GLU A 21 16.88 -9.68 18.40
CA GLU A 21 16.54 -9.49 19.83
C GLU A 21 17.25 -8.28 20.45
N ASP A 22 18.48 -8.02 20.04
CA ASP A 22 19.24 -6.88 20.50
C ASP A 22 18.74 -5.58 19.87
N GLU A 23 18.19 -5.58 18.66
CA GLU A 23 17.68 -4.41 17.94
C GLU A 23 16.20 -4.09 18.22
N ASP A 24 15.45 -5.06 18.75
CA ASP A 24 14.02 -4.91 19.01
C ASP A 24 13.71 -3.82 20.04
N ILE A 25 12.48 -3.30 20.01
CA ILE A 25 12.02 -2.23 20.89
C ILE A 25 10.64 -2.55 21.47
N ASP A 26 10.40 -2.14 22.72
CA ASP A 26 9.07 -2.13 23.32
C ASP A 26 8.38 -0.79 23.01
N PRO A 27 7.29 -0.76 22.21
CA PRO A 27 6.58 0.47 21.89
C PRO A 27 5.93 1.15 23.11
N ASN A 28 5.79 0.46 24.26
CA ASN A 28 5.33 1.07 25.50
C ASN A 28 6.43 1.87 26.21
N GLU A 29 7.71 1.58 25.91
CA GLU A 29 8.86 2.26 26.50
C GLU A 29 9.45 3.31 25.56
N LEU A 30 9.51 3.02 24.25
CA LEU A 30 10.08 3.89 23.23
C LEU A 30 9.20 3.94 21.99
N THR A 31 8.62 5.11 21.71
CA THR A 31 7.78 5.36 20.53
C THR A 31 7.92 6.82 20.10
N GLY A 32 7.67 7.10 18.82
CA GLY A 32 7.69 8.47 18.30
C GLY A 32 6.53 9.30 18.84
N LYS A 33 6.65 10.63 18.77
CA LYS A 33 5.61 11.56 19.20
C LYS A 33 4.32 11.30 18.40
N TYR A 34 3.19 11.15 19.10
CA TYR A 34 1.88 11.10 18.45
C TYR A 34 1.51 12.49 17.92
N LEU A 35 1.16 12.55 16.64
CA LEU A 35 0.60 13.71 15.98
C LEU A 35 -0.88 13.43 15.74
N GLU A 36 -1.73 14.32 16.25
CA GLU A 36 -3.15 14.31 15.91
C GLU A 36 -3.34 14.67 14.42
N PRO A 37 -4.48 14.31 13.79
CA PRO A 37 -4.70 14.51 12.35
C PRO A 37 -4.36 15.92 11.84
N THR A 38 -4.73 16.97 12.59
CA THR A 38 -4.43 18.36 12.22
C THR A 38 -2.93 18.68 12.28
N GLU A 39 -2.22 18.21 13.31
CA GLU A 39 -0.76 18.38 13.43
C GLU A 39 -0.02 17.60 12.33
N PHE A 40 -0.54 16.43 11.96
CA PHE A 40 0.02 15.64 10.86
C PHE A 40 -0.17 16.36 9.52
N LYS A 41 -1.33 16.99 9.29
CA LYS A 41 -1.57 17.81 8.10
C LYS A 41 -0.58 18.98 8.02
N GLU A 42 -0.29 19.64 9.14
CA GLU A 42 0.74 20.69 9.20
C GLU A 42 2.12 20.12 8.87
N ALA A 43 2.45 18.94 9.41
CA ALA A 43 3.72 18.25 9.12
C ALA A 43 3.87 17.83 7.65
N LEU A 44 2.77 17.51 6.95
CA LEU A 44 2.78 17.24 5.50
C LEU A 44 3.14 18.47 4.66
N GLN A 45 2.89 19.68 5.17
CA GLN A 45 3.10 20.94 4.47
C GLN A 45 4.45 21.58 4.80
N ASP A 46 5.17 21.02 5.77
CA ASP A 46 6.47 21.48 6.21
C ASP A 46 7.59 20.88 5.34
N GLU A 47 8.32 21.73 4.61
CA GLU A 47 9.41 21.32 3.70
C GLU A 47 10.60 20.68 4.44
N ASP A 48 10.74 20.94 5.73
CA ASP A 48 11.78 20.36 6.58
C ASP A 48 11.36 19.04 7.25
N THR A 49 10.10 18.63 7.08
CA THR A 49 9.59 17.35 7.56
C THR A 49 9.59 16.31 6.44
N ILE A 50 10.16 15.13 6.72
CA ILE A 50 9.99 13.94 5.88
C ILE A 50 8.80 13.15 6.40
N VAL A 51 7.77 13.01 5.56
CA VAL A 51 6.69 12.08 5.83
C VAL A 51 6.96 10.75 5.14
N LEU A 52 6.99 9.66 5.90
CA LEU A 52 7.33 8.32 5.43
C LEU A 52 6.13 7.38 5.48
N ASP A 53 5.87 6.69 4.37
CA ASP A 53 4.86 5.63 4.35
C ASP A 53 5.45 4.31 4.86
N ALA A 54 4.96 3.83 6.01
CA ALA A 54 5.40 2.56 6.60
C ALA A 54 4.64 1.34 6.05
N ARG A 55 3.93 1.50 4.93
CA ARG A 55 3.13 0.42 4.32
C ARG A 55 3.90 -0.32 3.22
N ASN A 56 3.30 -1.39 2.72
CA ASN A 56 3.86 -2.13 1.59
C ASN A 56 3.66 -1.35 0.27
N ASP A 57 4.44 -1.67 -0.76
CA ASP A 57 4.37 -1.04 -2.09
C ASP A 57 2.94 -0.93 -2.67
N TYR A 58 2.19 -2.04 -2.68
CA TYR A 58 0.84 -2.08 -3.22
C TYR A 58 -0.15 -1.20 -2.43
N GLU A 59 0.12 -0.92 -1.15
CA GLU A 59 -0.71 -0.01 -0.37
C GLU A 59 -0.46 1.45 -0.75
N TYR A 60 0.80 1.81 -1.05
CA TYR A 60 1.19 3.14 -1.52
C TYR A 60 0.70 3.41 -2.93
N ASP A 61 0.85 2.44 -3.83
CA ASP A 61 0.53 2.59 -5.25
C ASP A 61 -0.98 2.81 -5.49
N LEU A 62 -1.83 2.35 -4.58
CA LEU A 62 -3.28 2.63 -4.62
C LEU A 62 -3.65 4.02 -4.07
N GLY A 63 -2.91 4.50 -3.08
CA GLY A 63 -3.16 5.80 -2.46
C GLY A 63 -2.17 6.10 -1.36
N HIS A 64 -1.81 7.37 -1.21
CA HIS A 64 -0.80 7.86 -0.27
C HIS A 64 -1.01 9.35 0.01
N PHE A 65 -0.36 9.87 1.05
CA PHE A 65 -0.36 11.31 1.29
C PHE A 65 0.55 12.03 0.29
N ARG A 66 0.12 13.18 -0.21
CA ARG A 66 0.92 14.03 -1.09
C ARG A 66 2.26 14.38 -0.44
N GLY A 67 3.34 14.21 -1.18
CA GLY A 67 4.70 14.48 -0.70
C GLY A 67 5.27 13.39 0.21
N ALA A 68 4.51 12.35 0.58
CA ALA A 68 5.03 11.24 1.35
C ALA A 68 6.06 10.42 0.55
N VAL A 69 7.17 10.08 1.20
CA VAL A 69 8.22 9.25 0.65
C VAL A 69 7.73 7.80 0.56
N ARG A 70 7.82 7.23 -0.65
CA ARG A 70 7.64 5.79 -0.92
C ARG A 70 8.96 5.05 -0.70
N PRO A 71 9.09 4.21 0.33
CA PRO A 71 10.24 3.33 0.44
C PRO A 71 10.23 2.31 -0.70
N ASP A 72 11.41 1.94 -1.21
CA ASP A 72 11.53 0.90 -2.24
C ASP A 72 11.57 -0.48 -1.57
N ILE A 73 10.43 -0.87 -0.99
CA ILE A 73 10.24 -2.11 -0.25
C ILE A 73 8.98 -2.82 -0.71
N ARG A 74 9.00 -4.15 -0.71
CA ARG A 74 7.79 -4.95 -0.94
C ARG A 74 7.05 -5.28 0.35
N THR A 75 7.79 -5.41 1.44
CA THR A 75 7.23 -5.77 2.74
C THR A 75 7.76 -4.87 3.84
N PHE A 76 6.93 -4.61 4.85
CA PHE A 76 7.28 -3.83 6.03
C PHE A 76 8.59 -4.25 6.73
N ARG A 77 8.98 -5.53 6.63
CA ARG A 77 10.20 -6.09 7.22
C ARG A 77 11.48 -5.60 6.54
N GLU A 78 11.38 -5.13 5.31
CA GLU A 78 12.51 -4.58 4.55
C GLU A 78 12.76 -3.11 4.91
N LEU A 79 11.79 -2.44 5.56
CA LEU A 79 11.85 -1.02 5.89
C LEU A 79 13.06 -0.65 6.77
N PRO A 80 13.45 -1.43 7.81
CA PRO A 80 14.65 -1.14 8.61
C PRO A 80 15.92 -1.07 7.76
N GLN A 81 16.11 -2.05 6.86
CA GLN A 81 17.28 -2.06 5.99
C GLN A 81 17.25 -0.87 5.02
N TRP A 82 16.09 -0.58 4.43
CA TRP A 82 15.94 0.56 3.53
C TRP A 82 16.28 1.89 4.21
N ILE A 83 15.91 2.08 5.48
CA ILE A 83 16.28 3.26 6.26
C ILE A 83 17.80 3.33 6.48
N ARG A 84 18.44 2.21 6.84
CA ARG A 84 19.90 2.16 7.01
C ARG A 84 20.64 2.53 5.73
N ASP A 85 20.15 2.06 4.59
CA ASP A 85 20.73 2.34 3.27
C ASP A 85 20.52 3.80 2.81
N ASN A 86 19.62 4.54 3.47
CA ASN A 86 19.26 5.93 3.12
C ASN A 86 19.42 6.88 4.33
N LYS A 87 20.22 6.49 5.33
CA LYS A 87 20.28 7.11 6.66
C LYS A 87 20.55 8.61 6.60
N GLU A 88 21.43 9.04 5.70
CA GLU A 88 21.82 10.43 5.48
C GLU A 88 20.64 11.36 5.17
N LYS A 89 19.52 10.84 4.65
CA LYS A 89 18.32 11.62 4.35
C LYS A 89 17.52 12.00 5.60
N PHE A 90 17.67 11.22 6.68
CA PHE A 90 16.77 11.27 7.84
C PHE A 90 17.42 11.85 9.10
N MET A 91 18.73 11.72 9.28
CA MET A 91 19.39 11.97 10.58
C MET A 91 19.23 13.39 11.13
N ASP A 92 19.14 14.39 10.25
CA ASP A 92 19.03 15.81 10.61
C ASP A 92 17.65 16.41 10.32
N LYS A 93 16.66 15.57 9.97
CA LYS A 93 15.30 16.00 9.67
C LYS A 93 14.30 15.46 10.68
N LYS A 94 13.14 16.12 10.75
CA LYS A 94 11.97 15.56 11.40
C LYS A 94 11.38 14.47 10.51
N VAL A 95 11.14 13.29 11.06
CA VAL A 95 10.57 12.15 10.33
C VAL A 95 9.21 11.82 10.93
N VAL A 96 8.16 11.87 10.13
CA VAL A 96 6.81 11.51 10.55
C VAL A 96 6.34 10.29 9.77
N THR A 97 6.01 9.21 10.46
CA THR A 97 5.57 7.96 9.81
C THR A 97 4.07 7.75 9.93
N TYR A 98 3.47 7.10 8.94
CA TYR A 98 2.05 6.70 9.00
C TYR A 98 1.83 5.30 8.44
N CYS A 99 0.69 4.71 8.81
CA CYS A 99 0.17 3.48 8.22
C CYS A 99 -1.36 3.49 8.31
N THR A 100 -2.02 2.39 7.92
CA THR A 100 -3.48 2.26 7.88
C THR A 100 -4.18 2.64 9.19
N GLY A 101 -3.66 2.15 10.33
CA GLY A 101 -4.31 2.28 11.63
C GLY A 101 -3.35 2.47 12.82
N GLY A 102 -2.14 2.97 12.58
CA GLY A 102 -1.15 3.30 13.61
C GLY A 102 -0.24 2.15 14.06
N ILE A 103 -0.72 0.90 14.14
CA ILE A 103 0.02 -0.20 14.80
C ILE A 103 1.45 -0.48 14.26
N ARG A 104 1.72 -0.28 12.96
CA ARG A 104 3.08 -0.39 12.40
C ARG A 104 3.98 0.73 12.89
N CYS A 105 3.43 1.94 12.99
CA CYS A 105 4.15 3.13 13.43
C CYS A 105 4.59 3.05 14.88
N GLU A 106 3.82 2.39 15.74
CA GLU A 106 4.16 2.22 17.16
C GLU A 106 5.55 1.62 17.32
N LYS A 107 5.82 0.52 16.61
CA LYS A 107 7.12 -0.15 16.65
C LYS A 107 8.18 0.56 15.81
N PHE A 108 7.80 0.97 14.60
CA PHE A 108 8.77 1.53 13.65
C PHE A 108 9.30 2.91 14.07
N SER A 109 8.47 3.78 14.64
CA SER A 109 8.90 5.10 15.11
C SER A 109 9.85 5.00 16.31
N GLY A 110 9.60 4.07 17.24
CA GLY A 110 10.54 3.76 18.32
C GLY A 110 11.89 3.25 17.81
N TRP A 111 11.85 2.38 16.79
CA TRP A 111 13.08 1.90 16.15
C TRP A 111 13.87 3.02 15.44
N LEU A 112 13.19 3.98 14.78
CA LEU A 112 13.87 5.15 14.19
C LEU A 112 14.61 6.00 15.23
N LEU A 113 14.00 6.23 16.39
CA LEU A 113 14.64 6.94 17.51
C LEU A 113 15.90 6.19 17.96
N ARG A 114 15.81 4.88 18.08
CA ARG A 114 16.93 4.00 18.45
C ARG A 114 18.07 4.04 17.43
N GLU A 115 17.75 4.11 16.13
CA GLU A 115 18.73 4.27 15.05
C GLU A 115 19.41 5.65 15.02
N GLY A 116 18.93 6.59 15.83
CA GLY A 116 19.52 7.90 16.06
C GLY A 116 18.83 9.06 15.34
N VAL A 117 17.65 8.83 14.74
CA VAL A 117 16.82 9.92 14.22
C VAL A 117 16.29 10.72 15.41
N LYS A 118 16.56 12.02 15.45
CA LYS A 118 16.34 12.83 16.66
C LYS A 118 14.89 13.25 16.88
N ASP A 119 14.18 13.55 15.80
CA ASP A 119 12.80 14.02 15.85
C ASP A 119 11.91 13.08 15.03
N VAL A 120 11.22 12.18 15.72
CA VAL A 120 10.35 11.17 15.12
C VAL A 120 8.93 11.35 15.62
N GLY A 121 8.00 11.49 14.69
CA GLY A 121 6.56 11.54 14.93
C GLY A 121 5.81 10.41 14.23
N GLN A 122 4.55 10.22 14.60
CA GLN A 122 3.65 9.28 13.95
C GLN A 122 2.21 9.79 13.93
N LEU A 123 1.48 9.46 12.86
CA LEU A 123 0.05 9.76 12.77
C LEU A 123 -0.76 8.92 13.76
N HIS A 124 -1.33 9.55 14.78
CA HIS A 124 -2.14 8.89 15.80
C HIS A 124 -3.41 8.30 15.18
N GLY A 125 -3.61 6.98 15.38
CA GLY A 125 -4.73 6.24 14.78
C GLY A 125 -4.62 6.00 13.27
N GLY A 126 -3.55 6.47 12.61
CA GLY A 126 -3.28 6.23 11.20
C GLY A 126 -4.25 6.91 10.23
N ILE A 127 -4.16 6.50 8.96
CA ILE A 127 -4.95 7.06 7.85
C ILE A 127 -6.46 6.95 8.13
N ALA A 128 -6.89 5.85 8.75
CA ALA A 128 -8.30 5.61 9.06
C ALA A 128 -8.90 6.63 10.05
N THR A 129 -8.09 7.15 10.99
CA THR A 129 -8.51 8.21 11.90
C THR A 129 -8.43 9.57 11.22
N TYR A 130 -7.38 9.81 10.45
CA TYR A 130 -7.22 11.05 9.68
C TYR A 130 -8.42 11.30 8.76
N GLY A 131 -8.84 10.33 7.95
CA GLY A 131 -10.01 10.49 7.07
C GLY A 131 -11.34 10.77 7.78
N LYS A 132 -11.46 10.43 9.06
CA LYS A 132 -12.70 10.65 9.85
C LYS A 132 -12.66 11.94 10.67
N ASP A 133 -11.51 12.58 10.77
CA ASP A 133 -11.38 13.81 11.54
C ASP A 133 -12.12 14.95 10.82
N PRO A 134 -13.01 15.69 11.52
CA PRO A 134 -13.83 16.72 10.90
C PRO A 134 -13.05 17.94 10.40
N ASN A 135 -11.81 18.14 10.86
CA ASN A 135 -10.99 19.28 10.45
C ASN A 135 -10.14 18.95 9.22
N THR A 136 -9.69 17.70 9.08
CA THR A 136 -8.91 17.27 7.93
C THR A 136 -9.76 16.70 6.80
N GLN A 137 -10.84 15.95 7.10
CA GLN A 137 -11.73 15.31 6.12
C GLN A 137 -10.97 14.50 5.05
N GLY A 138 -9.79 13.96 5.43
CA GLY A 138 -8.91 13.23 4.53
C GLY A 138 -8.18 14.06 3.47
N GLU A 139 -8.22 15.39 3.53
CA GLU A 139 -7.48 16.28 2.63
C GLU A 139 -5.99 15.91 2.56
N MET A 140 -5.35 16.09 1.41
CA MET A 140 -3.96 15.67 1.09
C MET A 140 -3.75 14.17 0.88
N TRP A 141 -4.75 13.33 1.12
CA TRP A 141 -4.69 11.92 0.73
C TRP A 141 -5.15 11.76 -0.72
N ASP A 142 -4.30 11.17 -1.57
CA ASP A 142 -4.63 10.83 -2.93
C ASP A 142 -4.86 9.33 -3.09
N GLY A 143 -5.78 8.96 -3.98
CA GLY A 143 -6.18 7.58 -4.24
C GLY A 143 -7.06 6.99 -3.13
N LYS A 144 -7.00 5.65 -2.99
CA LYS A 144 -7.77 4.92 -1.97
C LYS A 144 -6.87 4.25 -0.95
N MET A 145 -7.39 4.04 0.25
CA MET A 145 -6.67 3.29 1.27
C MET A 145 -6.96 1.80 1.14
N TYR A 146 -5.91 1.00 0.96
CA TYR A 146 -6.00 -0.45 0.97
C TYR A 146 -6.47 -0.96 2.34
N VAL A 147 -7.40 -1.91 2.36
CA VAL A 147 -7.90 -2.58 3.56
C VAL A 147 -7.84 -4.09 3.39
N PHE A 148 -7.47 -4.78 4.47
CA PHE A 148 -7.19 -6.22 4.48
C PHE A 148 -8.47 -7.07 4.65
N ASP A 149 -9.51 -6.76 3.88
CA ASP A 149 -10.80 -7.43 3.92
C ASP A 149 -11.47 -7.41 2.54
N GLU A 150 -12.70 -7.92 2.42
CA GLU A 150 -13.39 -8.06 1.12
C GLU A 150 -13.62 -6.74 0.37
N ARG A 151 -13.52 -5.60 1.04
CA ARG A 151 -13.65 -4.28 0.40
C ARG A 151 -12.45 -3.95 -0.48
N ILE A 152 -11.27 -4.50 -0.17
CA ILE A 152 -9.95 -4.23 -0.80
C ILE A 152 -9.46 -2.79 -0.61
N SER A 153 -10.34 -1.80 -0.78
CA SER A 153 -10.02 -0.38 -0.66
C SER A 153 -11.20 0.42 -0.11
N VAL A 154 -10.93 1.56 0.51
CA VAL A 154 -11.94 2.54 0.95
C VAL A 154 -11.50 3.95 0.60
N ASP A 155 -12.47 4.84 0.40
CA ASP A 155 -12.23 6.28 0.28
C ASP A 155 -11.81 6.87 1.63
N ILE A 156 -10.92 7.87 1.58
CA ILE A 156 -10.40 8.59 2.75
C ILE A 156 -10.64 10.10 2.63
N ASN A 157 -10.34 10.66 1.46
CA ASN A 157 -10.41 12.09 1.20
C ASN A 157 -11.78 12.48 0.67
N ASP A 158 -12.54 13.31 1.38
CA ASP A 158 -13.84 13.80 0.93
C ASP A 158 -13.81 15.23 0.34
N VAL A 159 -12.63 15.84 0.28
CA VAL A 159 -12.45 17.25 -0.12
C VAL A 159 -11.90 17.37 -1.54
N ASP A 160 -10.78 16.71 -1.84
CA ASP A 160 -10.02 16.93 -3.07
C ASP A 160 -9.43 15.65 -3.65
N LYS A 161 -10.31 14.72 -4.00
CA LYS A 161 -9.98 13.40 -4.55
C LYS A 161 -9.14 13.49 -5.83
N GLN A 162 -7.96 12.84 -5.79
CA GLN A 162 -7.11 12.59 -6.95
C GLN A 162 -6.89 11.08 -7.10
N VAL A 163 -6.74 10.60 -8.33
CA VAL A 163 -6.37 9.20 -8.59
C VAL A 163 -4.88 9.12 -8.85
N VAL A 164 -4.15 8.39 -8.02
CA VAL A 164 -2.69 8.16 -8.17
C VAL A 164 -2.35 6.77 -8.68
N GLY A 165 -3.24 5.80 -8.45
CA GLY A 165 -3.09 4.46 -8.97
C GLY A 165 -3.11 4.44 -10.49
N LYS A 166 -2.36 3.50 -11.07
CA LYS A 166 -2.16 3.38 -12.51
C LYS A 166 -2.47 1.97 -12.95
N ASP A 167 -3.21 1.86 -14.05
CA ASP A 167 -3.46 0.58 -14.70
C ASP A 167 -2.13 -0.08 -15.08
N TRP A 168 -2.03 -1.37 -14.80
CA TRP A 168 -0.86 -2.18 -15.01
C TRP A 168 -0.39 -2.22 -16.47
N PHE A 169 -1.29 -2.07 -17.44
CA PHE A 169 -0.98 -2.24 -18.86
C PHE A 169 -0.70 -0.93 -19.58
N ASP A 170 -1.52 0.09 -19.36
CA ASP A 170 -1.45 1.36 -20.11
C ASP A 170 -1.09 2.58 -19.23
N GLY A 171 -0.98 2.39 -17.91
CA GLY A 171 -0.64 3.45 -16.97
C GLY A 171 -1.74 4.50 -16.76
N THR A 172 -2.94 4.32 -17.32
CA THR A 172 -4.07 5.23 -17.12
C THR A 172 -4.54 5.21 -15.66
N PRO A 173 -5.16 6.29 -15.15
CA PRO A 173 -5.62 6.34 -13.75
C PRO A 173 -6.55 5.17 -13.40
N CYS A 174 -6.19 4.40 -12.37
CA CYS A 174 -6.93 3.21 -11.96
C CYS A 174 -6.80 2.95 -10.45
N GLU A 175 -7.91 2.62 -9.80
CA GLU A 175 -7.95 2.29 -8.36
C GLU A 175 -8.55 0.89 -8.10
N ARG A 176 -8.67 0.09 -9.17
CA ARG A 176 -9.34 -1.20 -9.13
C ARG A 176 -8.31 -2.31 -9.05
N TYR A 177 -8.17 -2.90 -7.87
CA TYR A 177 -7.35 -4.09 -7.70
C TYR A 177 -8.07 -5.36 -8.14
N VAL A 178 -7.35 -6.19 -8.89
CA VAL A 178 -7.73 -7.58 -9.15
C VAL A 178 -6.54 -8.50 -8.95
N ASN A 179 -6.82 -9.77 -8.69
CA ASN A 179 -5.80 -10.80 -8.74
C ASN A 179 -5.65 -11.30 -10.17
N CYS A 180 -4.40 -11.57 -10.55
CA CYS A 180 -4.06 -12.29 -11.76
C CYS A 180 -4.85 -13.60 -11.81
N ALA A 181 -5.43 -13.87 -12.98
CA ALA A 181 -6.25 -15.03 -13.23
C ALA A 181 -5.48 -16.35 -13.23
N ASN A 182 -4.15 -16.31 -13.35
CA ASN A 182 -3.31 -17.49 -13.16
C ASN A 182 -3.20 -17.81 -11.66
N PRO A 183 -3.75 -18.94 -11.17
CA PRO A 183 -3.79 -19.26 -9.75
C PRO A 183 -2.40 -19.46 -9.12
N GLU A 184 -1.40 -19.88 -9.90
CA GLU A 184 -0.01 -20.00 -9.44
C GLU A 184 0.66 -18.63 -9.26
N CYS A 185 0.24 -17.63 -10.04
CA CYS A 185 0.75 -16.27 -9.92
C CYS A 185 0.02 -15.50 -8.81
N ASN A 186 -1.31 -15.39 -8.93
CA ASN A 186 -2.20 -14.68 -8.01
C ASN A 186 -1.74 -13.26 -7.59
N ARG A 187 -0.91 -12.61 -8.41
CA ARG A 187 -0.42 -11.25 -8.18
C ARG A 187 -1.57 -10.26 -8.23
N GLN A 188 -1.58 -9.30 -7.30
CA GLN A 188 -2.55 -8.22 -7.33
C GLN A 188 -2.05 -7.09 -8.26
N ILE A 189 -2.91 -6.63 -9.18
CA ILE A 189 -2.61 -5.54 -10.12
C ILE A 189 -3.76 -4.53 -10.15
N LEU A 190 -3.44 -3.26 -10.33
CA LEU A 190 -4.43 -2.23 -10.66
C LEU A 190 -4.80 -2.39 -12.13
N THR A 191 -6.08 -2.62 -12.43
CA THR A 191 -6.52 -2.75 -13.82
C THR A 191 -8.00 -2.41 -13.99
N SER A 192 -8.27 -1.64 -15.03
CA SER A 192 -9.60 -1.35 -15.55
C SER A 192 -10.31 -2.64 -15.97
N GLU A 193 -11.63 -2.60 -16.04
CA GLU A 193 -12.41 -3.75 -16.54
C GLU A 193 -12.10 -4.05 -18.00
N GLU A 194 -11.83 -3.00 -18.78
CA GLU A 194 -11.45 -3.10 -20.18
C GLU A 194 -10.10 -3.83 -20.34
N ASN A 195 -9.05 -3.40 -19.64
CA ASN A 195 -7.75 -4.06 -19.73
C ASN A 195 -7.77 -5.45 -19.12
N GLN A 196 -8.53 -5.68 -18.05
CA GLN A 196 -8.72 -7.03 -17.54
C GLN A 196 -9.34 -7.95 -18.59
N ALA A 197 -10.33 -7.47 -19.35
CA ALA A 197 -10.99 -8.25 -20.39
C ALA A 197 -10.10 -8.49 -21.61
N LYS A 198 -9.36 -7.47 -22.05
CA LYS A 198 -8.36 -7.56 -23.14
C LYS A 198 -7.27 -8.58 -22.80
N HIS A 199 -6.77 -8.51 -21.57
CA HIS A 199 -5.66 -9.32 -21.08
C HIS A 199 -6.11 -10.62 -20.39
N VAL A 200 -7.38 -11.04 -20.58
CA VAL A 200 -7.94 -12.31 -20.06
C VAL A 200 -7.61 -12.53 -18.57
N GLY A 201 -7.61 -11.44 -17.80
CA GLY A 201 -7.25 -11.38 -16.39
C GLY A 201 -5.80 -11.75 -16.02
N GLY A 202 -4.92 -12.06 -16.97
CA GLY A 202 -3.50 -12.37 -16.71
C GLY A 202 -2.68 -11.08 -16.57
N CYS A 203 -1.69 -11.03 -15.66
CA CYS A 203 -0.80 -9.85 -15.54
C CYS A 203 0.33 -9.83 -16.58
N SER A 204 0.47 -10.92 -17.34
CA SER A 204 1.43 -11.11 -18.42
C SER A 204 0.83 -12.09 -19.43
N TYR A 205 1.45 -12.18 -20.61
CA TYR A 205 1.03 -13.13 -21.65
C TYR A 205 1.02 -14.57 -21.12
N GLU A 206 2.08 -14.98 -20.42
CA GLU A 206 2.21 -16.34 -19.87
C GLU A 206 1.10 -16.63 -18.86
N CYS A 207 0.75 -15.65 -18.03
CA CYS A 207 -0.33 -15.81 -17.06
C CYS A 207 -1.69 -15.89 -17.75
N ALA A 208 -1.92 -15.11 -18.81
CA ALA A 208 -3.16 -15.18 -19.57
C ALA A 208 -3.28 -16.49 -20.35
N ALA A 209 -2.16 -17.04 -20.83
CA ALA A 209 -2.05 -18.31 -21.52
C ALA A 209 -2.03 -19.54 -20.59
N SER A 210 -2.12 -19.35 -19.26
CA SER A 210 -2.19 -20.44 -18.29
C SER A 210 -3.42 -21.32 -18.54
N GLN A 211 -3.23 -22.66 -18.58
CA GLN A 211 -4.32 -23.62 -18.74
C GLN A 211 -5.36 -23.53 -17.61
N ASP A 212 -4.94 -23.08 -16.43
CA ASP A 212 -5.81 -22.94 -15.27
C ASP A 212 -6.37 -21.53 -15.07
N ASN A 213 -6.33 -20.68 -16.11
CA ASN A 213 -6.81 -19.30 -16.07
C ASN A 213 -8.25 -19.19 -15.50
N LEU A 214 -8.36 -18.57 -14.33
CA LEU A 214 -9.61 -18.41 -13.60
C LEU A 214 -10.59 -17.43 -14.25
N TYR A 215 -10.10 -16.49 -15.07
CA TYR A 215 -10.94 -15.56 -15.81
C TYR A 215 -11.67 -16.29 -16.94
N VAL A 216 -10.94 -17.08 -17.73
CA VAL A 216 -11.53 -17.97 -18.77
C VAL A 216 -12.60 -18.87 -18.16
N LYS A 217 -12.28 -19.57 -17.06
CA LYS A 217 -13.21 -20.47 -16.37
C LYS A 217 -14.45 -19.74 -15.83
N ARG A 218 -14.28 -18.57 -15.21
CA ARG A 218 -15.37 -17.78 -14.62
C ARG A 218 -16.32 -17.21 -15.68
N HIS A 219 -15.77 -16.79 -16.81
CA HIS A 219 -16.53 -16.14 -17.88
C HIS A 219 -17.00 -17.12 -18.97
N GLY A 220 -16.62 -18.40 -18.89
CA GLY A 220 -17.02 -19.42 -19.86
C GLY A 220 -16.48 -19.17 -21.27
N ILE A 221 -15.29 -18.59 -21.39
CA ILE A 221 -14.65 -18.26 -22.67
C ILE A 221 -14.26 -19.57 -23.37
N SER A 222 -14.59 -19.69 -24.66
CA SER A 222 -14.24 -20.88 -25.45
C SER A 222 -12.74 -20.93 -25.78
N ASP A 223 -12.20 -22.12 -26.05
CA ASP A 223 -10.78 -22.27 -26.45
C ASP A 223 -10.44 -21.47 -27.71
N GLU A 224 -11.38 -21.36 -28.65
CA GLU A 224 -11.22 -20.58 -29.88
C GLU A 224 -11.13 -19.08 -29.58
N GLU A 225 -12.06 -18.57 -28.77
CA GLU A 225 -12.06 -17.16 -28.36
C GLU A 225 -10.84 -16.82 -27.51
N TRP A 226 -10.45 -17.71 -26.59
CA TRP A 226 -9.29 -17.52 -25.73
C TRP A 226 -8.01 -17.41 -26.56
N ARG A 227 -7.80 -18.31 -27.54
CA ARG A 227 -6.65 -18.25 -28.45
C ARG A 227 -6.64 -16.97 -29.28
N ALA A 228 -7.78 -16.57 -29.83
CA ALA A 228 -7.88 -15.32 -30.61
C ALA A 228 -7.53 -14.08 -29.76
N ARG A 229 -7.92 -14.04 -28.48
CA ARG A 229 -7.52 -12.95 -27.57
C ARG A 229 -6.02 -12.97 -27.25
N LEU A 230 -5.42 -14.16 -27.12
CA LEU A 230 -3.97 -14.29 -26.87
C LEU A 230 -3.13 -13.89 -28.09
N GLU A 231 -3.58 -14.20 -29.31
CA GLU A 231 -2.90 -13.81 -30.54
C GLU A 231 -2.78 -12.27 -30.67
N ASN A 232 -3.79 -11.53 -30.21
CA ASN A 232 -3.82 -10.07 -30.25
C ASN A 232 -3.26 -9.41 -28.97
N TRP A 233 -2.56 -10.16 -28.12
CA TRP A 233 -2.09 -9.67 -26.82
C TRP A 233 -1.19 -8.43 -26.93
N GLU A 234 -0.15 -8.48 -27.78
CA GLU A 234 0.79 -7.37 -27.91
C GLU A 234 0.16 -6.12 -28.53
N GLU A 235 -0.87 -6.28 -29.35
CA GLU A 235 -1.65 -5.16 -29.90
C GLU A 235 -2.50 -4.50 -28.82
N ALA A 236 -2.92 -5.25 -27.79
CA ALA A 236 -3.69 -4.73 -26.66
C ALA A 236 -2.84 -3.96 -25.62
N VAL A 237 -1.52 -4.13 -25.62
CA VAL A 237 -0.58 -3.46 -24.70
C VAL A 237 -0.13 -2.07 -25.21
N LYS A 238 -0.35 -1.75 -26.49
CA LYS A 238 0.18 -0.54 -27.15
C LYS A 238 -0.71 0.72 -27.09
N VAL A 239 -1.59 0.86 -26.10
CA VAL A 239 -2.45 2.06 -25.95
C VAL A 239 -1.93 2.95 -24.84
#